data_AF-A0A932LIA8-F1
#
_entry.id   AF-A0A932LIA8-F1
#
_cell.length_a   1.000
_cell.length_b   1.000
_cell.length_c   1.000
_cell.angle_alpha   90.00
_cell.angle_beta   90.00
_cell.angle_gamma   90.00
#
_symmetry.space_group_name_H-M   'P 1'
#
loop_
_entity.id
_entity.type
_entity.pdbx_description
1 polymer ?
#
loop_
_entity_poly.entity_id
_entity_poly.type
_entity_poly.pdbx_seq_one_letter_code
_entity_poly.pdbx_strand_id
1 'polypeptide(L)'
;MRQLVQQTIFPRALPTPIVSVVLLALAGPAVAATVRLEIVDAQTQQPLAARVYIQDQQGDWRFVTSAGPGQAVKYDKQNRLNPRSIERHTTVSAIPCVAELEPGRYTVTVERGKEYFPETRAVEVGAEPVSLRLPLRRWIDMAARGWYSGETHLHRTLDELRTVVAAEDLNVAFPLSYWVTRAYQAPAAGDKNIGGEIPGELVEIDKTHVIWPRNTEYEIFTVDERRHTLGAMFLLNHREAISHGVPPWRPIAAAAAAERSSPSP
;
A
#
# COMPACT_ATOMS: atom_id res chain seq x y z
N MET A 1 -77.56 -47.05 47.90
CA MET A 1 -76.70 -47.78 46.95
C MET A 1 -76.10 -46.76 45.99
N ARG A 2 -74.77 -46.62 46.04
CA ARG A 2 -73.82 -45.93 45.12
C ARG A 2 -73.82 -44.39 45.02
N GLN A 3 -72.59 -43.88 45.06
CA GLN A 3 -72.12 -42.49 45.20
C GLN A 3 -72.28 -41.67 43.91
N LEU A 4 -72.37 -40.34 44.09
CA LEU A 4 -72.13 -39.31 43.09
C LEU A 4 -70.71 -39.41 42.50
N VAL A 5 -70.61 -39.21 41.18
CA VAL A 5 -69.42 -38.63 40.54
C VAL A 5 -69.90 -37.49 39.65
N GLN A 6 -69.45 -36.28 39.99
CA GLN A 6 -69.71 -35.03 39.30
C GLN A 6 -68.64 -34.85 38.22
N GLN A 7 -69.01 -34.87 36.94
CA GLN A 7 -68.10 -34.51 35.84
C GLN A 7 -68.37 -33.07 35.41
N THR A 8 -67.46 -32.18 35.79
CA THR A 8 -67.45 -30.77 35.39
C THR A 8 -66.91 -30.66 33.97
N ILE A 9 -67.74 -30.21 33.02
CA ILE A 9 -67.33 -29.90 31.65
C ILE A 9 -66.83 -28.45 31.63
N PHE A 10 -65.54 -28.24 31.38
CA PHE A 10 -64.98 -26.90 31.11
C PHE A 10 -65.09 -26.60 29.60
N PRO A 11 -65.55 -25.40 29.19
CA PRO A 11 -65.54 -25.00 27.79
C PRO A 11 -64.10 -24.71 27.32
N ARG A 12 -63.74 -25.30 26.17
CA ARG A 12 -62.47 -25.06 25.45
C ARG A 12 -62.43 -23.61 24.94
N ALA A 13 -61.49 -22.81 25.41
CA ALA A 13 -61.16 -21.51 24.82
C ALA A 13 -60.40 -21.69 23.50
N LEU A 14 -60.80 -20.97 22.45
CA LEU A 14 -60.10 -20.93 21.16
C LEU A 14 -58.84 -20.04 21.27
N PRO A 15 -57.70 -20.43 20.68
CA PRO A 15 -56.48 -19.63 20.73
C PRO A 15 -56.60 -18.39 19.84
N THR A 16 -56.27 -17.23 20.41
CA THR A 16 -56.20 -15.93 19.73
C THR A 16 -54.96 -15.91 18.83
N PRO A 17 -55.04 -15.56 17.53
CA PRO A 17 -53.86 -15.46 16.69
C PRO A 17 -53.05 -14.22 17.05
N ILE A 18 -51.80 -14.41 17.46
CA ILE A 18 -50.82 -13.33 17.64
C ILE A 18 -50.32 -12.93 16.25
N VAL A 19 -50.81 -11.79 15.74
CA VAL A 19 -50.27 -11.18 14.52
C VAL A 19 -48.93 -10.55 14.87
N SER A 20 -47.84 -11.19 14.45
CA SER A 20 -46.50 -10.60 14.51
C SER A 20 -46.37 -9.57 13.38
N VAL A 21 -46.44 -8.29 13.73
CA VAL A 21 -46.12 -7.20 12.80
C VAL A 21 -44.61 -7.13 12.67
N VAL A 22 -44.09 -7.64 11.55
CA VAL A 22 -42.70 -7.40 11.16
C VAL A 22 -42.63 -5.98 10.60
N LEU A 23 -42.11 -5.03 11.39
CA LEU A 23 -41.70 -3.73 10.85
C LEU A 23 -40.45 -3.94 10.00
N LEU A 24 -40.61 -4.01 8.68
CA LEU A 24 -39.51 -3.74 7.75
C LEU A 24 -39.19 -2.24 7.86
N ALA A 25 -38.14 -1.90 8.59
CA ALA A 25 -37.53 -0.59 8.45
C ALA A 25 -36.92 -0.50 7.04
N LEU A 26 -37.56 0.25 6.16
CA LEU A 26 -36.97 0.65 4.89
C LEU A 26 -35.83 1.62 5.21
N ALA A 27 -34.59 1.10 5.30
CA ALA A 27 -33.41 1.94 5.31
C ALA A 27 -33.37 2.69 3.97
N GLY A 28 -33.47 4.02 4.03
CA GLY A 28 -33.21 4.87 2.87
C GLY A 28 -31.78 4.65 2.35
N PRO A 29 -31.45 5.12 1.14
CA PRO A 29 -30.09 5.06 0.65
C PRO A 29 -29.18 5.72 1.68
N ALA A 30 -28.22 4.94 2.18
CA ALA A 30 -27.24 5.47 3.12
C ALA A 30 -26.41 6.52 2.37
N VAL A 31 -26.22 7.67 3.00
CA VAL A 31 -25.42 8.75 2.43
C VAL A 31 -24.02 8.56 2.96
N ALA A 32 -23.05 8.36 2.06
CA ALA A 32 -21.65 8.32 2.43
C ALA A 32 -21.25 9.60 3.20
N ALA A 33 -20.55 9.43 4.31
CA ALA A 33 -20.00 10.51 5.09
C ALA A 33 -18.49 10.63 4.84
N THR A 34 -18.01 11.87 4.77
CA THR A 34 -16.59 12.16 4.62
C THR A 34 -15.85 11.83 5.91
N VAL A 35 -14.89 10.91 5.83
CA VAL A 35 -13.92 10.64 6.88
C VAL A 35 -12.60 11.30 6.50
N ARG A 36 -12.18 12.30 7.28
CA ARG A 36 -10.93 13.03 7.07
C ARG A 36 -9.87 12.57 8.06
N LEU A 37 -8.68 12.23 7.57
CA LEU A 37 -7.57 11.71 8.36
C LEU A 37 -6.40 12.70 8.36
N GLU A 38 -5.85 12.96 9.55
CA GLU A 38 -4.60 13.67 9.75
C GLU A 38 -3.59 12.76 10.44
N ILE A 39 -2.50 12.44 9.76
CA ILE A 39 -1.45 11.55 10.27
C ILE A 39 -0.26 12.42 10.68
N VAL A 40 0.20 12.24 11.91
CA VAL A 40 1.16 13.14 12.54
C VAL A 40 2.16 12.37 13.37
N ASP A 41 3.35 12.92 13.53
CA ASP A 41 4.31 12.41 14.51
C ASP A 41 3.79 12.71 15.93
N ALA A 42 3.75 11.68 16.77
CA ALA A 42 3.19 11.78 18.12
C ALA A 42 3.97 12.74 19.04
N GLN A 43 5.25 12.98 18.76
CA GLN A 43 6.09 13.88 19.56
C GLN A 43 6.12 15.28 18.97
N THR A 44 6.44 15.41 17.68
CA THR A 44 6.64 16.74 17.05
C THR A 44 5.35 17.38 16.55
N GLN A 45 4.26 16.61 16.46
CA GLN A 45 2.98 17.00 15.88
C GLN A 45 3.05 17.36 14.38
N GLN A 46 4.19 17.16 13.72
CA GLN A 46 4.34 17.43 12.29
C GLN A 46 3.55 16.40 11.46
N PRO A 47 2.93 16.81 10.34
CA PRO A 47 2.31 15.89 9.40
C PRO A 47 3.30 14.84 8.88
N LEU A 48 2.82 13.61 8.68
CA LEU A 48 3.62 12.50 8.16
C LEU A 48 3.00 11.91 6.90
N ALA A 49 3.85 11.58 5.92
CA ALA A 49 3.49 10.65 4.86
C ALA A 49 3.38 9.24 5.46
N ALA A 50 2.44 8.43 4.99
CA ALA A 50 2.16 7.12 5.57
C ALA A 50 1.37 6.24 4.61
N ARG A 51 1.32 4.93 4.92
CA ARG A 51 0.31 4.03 4.37
C ARG A 51 -0.95 4.09 5.21
N VAL A 52 -2.09 4.03 4.54
CA VAL A 52 -3.43 4.00 5.13
C VAL A 52 -4.15 2.74 4.66
N TYR A 53 -4.59 1.97 5.64
CA TYR A 53 -5.42 0.78 5.48
C TYR A 53 -6.78 1.08 6.06
N ILE A 54 -7.86 0.89 5.29
CA ILE A 54 -9.23 0.99 5.79
C ILE A 54 -9.96 -0.29 5.41
N GLN A 55 -10.51 -0.96 6.42
CA GLN A 55 -11.35 -2.15 6.23
C GLN A 55 -12.68 -1.98 6.95
N ASP A 56 -13.77 -2.42 6.34
CA ASP A 56 -15.04 -2.58 7.05
C ASP A 56 -15.11 -3.89 7.84
N GLN A 57 -16.24 -4.16 8.49
CA GLN A 57 -16.43 -5.38 9.29
C GLN A 57 -16.46 -6.66 8.46
N GLN A 58 -16.72 -6.56 7.16
CA GLN A 58 -16.71 -7.67 6.21
C GLN A 58 -15.28 -7.95 5.69
N GLY A 59 -14.34 -7.04 5.98
CA GLY A 59 -12.95 -7.12 5.52
C GLY A 59 -12.73 -6.52 4.15
N ASP A 60 -13.73 -5.84 3.57
CA ASP A 60 -13.60 -5.13 2.31
C ASP A 60 -12.77 -3.86 2.50
N TRP A 61 -11.95 -3.59 1.48
CA TRP A 61 -10.99 -2.51 1.51
C TRP A 61 -11.60 -1.22 1.01
N ARG A 62 -11.27 -0.12 1.69
CA ARG A 62 -11.58 1.25 1.28
C ARG A 62 -10.28 2.02 1.11
N PHE A 63 -10.28 2.99 0.21
CA PHE A 63 -9.09 3.75 -0.17
C PHE A 63 -9.35 5.23 0.04
N VAL A 64 -8.32 5.95 0.45
CA VAL A 64 -8.38 7.41 0.61
C VAL A 64 -7.90 8.12 -0.64
N THR A 65 -8.34 9.36 -0.81
CA THR A 65 -7.79 10.34 -1.74
C THR A 65 -7.13 11.48 -0.97
N SER A 66 -6.30 12.27 -1.65
CA SER A 66 -5.68 13.45 -1.06
C SER A 66 -6.73 14.55 -0.85
N ALA A 67 -6.68 15.25 0.30
CA ALA A 67 -7.56 16.39 0.58
C ALA A 67 -6.98 17.73 0.09
N GLY A 68 -5.85 17.72 -0.61
CA GLY A 68 -5.12 18.90 -1.04
C GLY A 68 -4.09 18.62 -2.15
N PRO A 69 -3.07 19.47 -2.33
CA PRO A 69 -2.13 19.39 -3.45
C PRO A 69 -1.11 18.22 -3.37
N GLY A 70 -1.27 17.29 -2.43
CA GLY A 70 -0.45 16.09 -2.32
C GLY A 70 -1.05 14.88 -3.04
N GLN A 71 -0.36 13.75 -2.96
CA GLN A 71 -0.69 12.53 -3.68
C GLN A 71 -1.29 11.47 -2.76
N ALA A 72 -2.15 10.63 -3.34
CA ALA A 72 -2.69 9.43 -2.74
C ALA A 72 -2.52 8.27 -3.73
N VAL A 73 -1.47 7.47 -3.54
CA VAL A 73 -1.10 6.36 -4.42
C VAL A 73 -1.82 5.09 -3.95
N LYS A 74 -2.86 4.68 -4.69
CA LYS A 74 -3.58 3.45 -4.42
C LYS A 74 -2.71 2.24 -4.78
N TYR A 75 -2.51 1.35 -3.82
CA TYR A 75 -1.93 0.04 -4.05
C TYR A 75 -2.98 -1.03 -3.76
N ASP A 76 -3.40 -1.75 -4.81
CA ASP A 76 -4.44 -2.77 -4.74
C ASP A 76 -3.98 -3.99 -5.52
N LYS A 77 -3.24 -4.87 -4.85
CA LYS A 77 -2.65 -6.05 -5.46
C LYS A 77 -3.10 -7.29 -4.74
N GLN A 78 -3.44 -8.28 -5.55
CA GLN A 78 -3.66 -9.65 -5.12
C GLN A 78 -2.90 -10.56 -6.07
N ASN A 79 -2.10 -11.45 -5.50
CA ASN A 79 -1.35 -12.41 -6.28
C ASN A 79 -2.31 -13.42 -6.94
N ARG A 80 -2.13 -13.69 -8.23
CA ARG A 80 -2.98 -14.61 -9.00
C ARG A 80 -2.79 -16.09 -8.64
N LEU A 81 -1.58 -16.48 -8.25
CA LEU A 81 -1.21 -17.87 -7.91
C LEU A 81 -1.45 -18.19 -6.43
N ASN A 82 -1.22 -17.21 -5.56
CA ASN A 82 -1.52 -17.32 -4.14
C ASN A 82 -2.52 -16.23 -3.74
N PRO A 83 -3.84 -16.49 -3.85
CA PRO A 83 -4.87 -15.50 -3.53
C PRO A 83 -4.84 -14.98 -2.09
N ARG A 84 -4.12 -15.64 -1.17
CA ARG A 84 -3.90 -15.17 0.22
C ARG A 84 -2.85 -14.07 0.32
N SER A 85 -2.02 -13.88 -0.71
CA SER A 85 -1.06 -12.79 -0.78
C SER A 85 -1.77 -11.56 -1.35
N ILE A 86 -2.27 -10.73 -0.44
CA ILE A 86 -3.03 -9.51 -0.71
C ILE A 86 -2.31 -8.37 -0.04
N GLU A 87 -2.20 -7.25 -0.73
CA GLU A 87 -1.72 -5.99 -0.16
C GLU A 87 -2.55 -4.86 -0.75
N ARG A 88 -3.29 -4.17 0.12
CA ARG A 88 -4.28 -3.15 -0.23
C ARG A 88 -4.19 -1.97 0.72
N HIS A 89 -3.72 -0.85 0.23
CA HIS A 89 -3.60 0.40 0.99
C HIS A 89 -3.57 1.60 0.06
N THR A 90 -3.66 2.79 0.64
CA THR A 90 -3.24 4.03 -0.05
C THR A 90 -2.00 4.57 0.63
N THR A 91 -0.97 4.89 -0.14
CA THR A 91 0.17 5.67 0.34
C THR A 91 -0.13 7.14 0.15
N VAL A 92 -0.06 7.95 1.20
CA VAL A 92 -0.42 9.37 1.17
C VAL A 92 0.76 10.27 1.49
N SER A 93 0.83 11.43 0.86
CA SER A 93 1.77 12.49 1.22
C SER A 93 1.50 13.03 2.64
N ALA A 94 2.41 13.83 3.18
CA ALA A 94 2.31 14.44 4.52
C ALA A 94 1.27 15.58 4.61
N ILE A 95 0.05 15.31 4.16
CA ILE A 95 -1.11 16.20 4.21
C ILE A 95 -2.37 15.38 4.55
N PRO A 96 -3.47 16.03 4.95
CA PRO A 96 -4.71 15.32 5.22
C PRO A 96 -5.23 14.55 3.99
N CYS A 97 -5.85 13.40 4.25
CA CYS A 97 -6.51 12.58 3.24
C CYS A 97 -7.97 12.31 3.64
N VAL A 98 -8.79 11.90 2.68
CA VAL A 98 -10.23 11.69 2.88
C VAL A 98 -10.69 10.36 2.28
N ALA A 99 -11.70 9.74 2.90
CA ALA A 99 -12.48 8.66 2.30
C ALA A 99 -13.97 8.98 2.46
N GLU A 100 -14.74 8.77 1.40
CA GLU A 100 -16.20 8.76 1.47
C GLU A 100 -16.64 7.35 1.86
N LEU A 101 -17.21 7.20 3.06
CA LEU A 101 -17.55 5.91 3.64
C LEU A 101 -19.04 5.86 3.95
N GLU A 102 -19.68 4.75 3.60
CA GLU A 102 -21.06 4.50 4.01
C GLU A 102 -21.15 4.32 5.53
N PRO A 103 -22.30 4.62 6.16
CA PRO A 103 -22.54 4.34 7.56
C PRO A 103 -22.20 2.91 7.95
N GLY A 104 -21.42 2.76 9.01
CA GLY A 104 -20.92 1.47 9.47
C GLY A 104 -19.63 1.58 10.27
N ARG A 105 -19.14 0.43 10.73
CA ARG A 105 -17.91 0.33 11.51
C ARG A 105 -16.72 -0.03 10.61
N TYR A 106 -15.64 0.71 10.78
CA TYR A 106 -14.39 0.51 10.06
C TYR A 106 -13.21 0.37 11.01
N THR A 107 -12.17 -0.30 10.54
CA THR A 107 -10.83 -0.29 11.15
C THR A 107 -9.90 0.49 10.24
N VAL A 108 -9.31 1.54 10.79
CA VAL A 108 -8.29 2.37 10.12
C VAL A 108 -6.94 2.03 10.74
N THR A 109 -5.98 1.59 9.94
CA THR A 109 -4.58 1.40 10.36
C THR A 109 -3.69 2.31 9.55
N VAL A 110 -2.77 3.02 10.22
CA VAL A 110 -1.75 3.85 9.57
C VAL A 110 -0.36 3.37 9.95
N GLU A 111 0.54 3.38 8.97
CA GLU A 111 1.91 2.88 9.12
C GLU A 111 2.91 3.81 8.43
N ARG A 112 4.10 3.95 9.02
CA ARG A 112 5.25 4.67 8.45
C ARG A 112 6.54 3.90 8.70
N GLY A 113 7.10 3.32 7.65
CA GLY A 113 8.38 2.61 7.70
C GLY A 113 8.47 1.56 8.82
N LYS A 114 9.69 1.23 9.24
CA LYS A 114 9.96 0.27 10.33
C LYS A 114 10.32 0.92 11.67
N GLU A 115 10.46 2.23 11.69
CA GLU A 115 10.88 3.01 12.87
C GLU A 115 9.70 3.58 13.68
N TYR A 116 8.47 3.43 13.17
CA TYR A 116 7.24 3.79 13.88
C TYR A 116 6.42 2.55 14.24
N PHE A 117 5.70 2.63 15.36
CA PHE A 117 4.62 1.69 15.63
C PHE A 117 3.40 2.06 14.77
N PRO A 118 2.73 1.07 14.14
CA PRO A 118 1.40 1.27 13.56
C PRO A 118 0.40 1.82 14.57
N GLU A 119 -0.50 2.69 14.13
CA GLU A 119 -1.67 3.14 14.89
C GLU A 119 -2.93 2.55 14.24
N THR A 120 -3.75 1.87 15.04
CA THR A 120 -5.01 1.26 14.60
C THR A 120 -6.19 1.81 15.40
N ARG A 121 -7.25 2.23 14.71
CA ARG A 121 -8.46 2.83 15.29
C ARG A 121 -9.71 2.19 14.72
N ALA A 122 -10.62 1.78 15.60
CA ALA A 122 -12.00 1.50 15.19
C ALA A 122 -12.78 2.83 15.09
N VAL A 123 -13.54 2.99 14.02
CA VAL A 123 -14.29 4.20 13.70
C VAL A 123 -15.73 3.83 13.37
N GLU A 124 -16.68 4.52 13.97
CA GLU A 124 -18.10 4.44 13.61
C GLU A 124 -18.44 5.61 12.70
N VAL A 125 -18.88 5.30 11.49
CA VAL A 125 -19.30 6.28 10.49
C VAL A 125 -20.83 6.33 10.51
N GLY A 126 -21.38 7.53 10.69
CA GLY A 126 -22.81 7.81 10.60
C GLY A 126 -23.11 8.64 9.35
N ALA A 127 -24.10 9.53 9.43
CA ALA A 127 -24.40 10.48 8.36
C ALA A 127 -23.51 11.74 8.40
N GLU A 128 -22.89 12.03 9.55
CA GLU A 128 -22.08 13.23 9.75
C GLU A 128 -20.60 12.97 9.43
N PRO A 129 -19.85 13.98 8.92
CA PRO A 129 -18.41 13.86 8.69
C PRO A 129 -17.63 13.51 9.96
N VAL A 130 -16.61 12.67 9.81
CA VAL A 130 -15.72 12.25 10.91
C VAL A 130 -14.32 12.79 10.65
N SER A 131 -13.70 13.38 11.68
CA SER A 131 -12.28 13.77 11.62
C SER A 131 -11.45 12.93 12.58
N LEU A 132 -10.40 12.31 12.04
CA LEU A 132 -9.49 11.44 12.77
C LEU A 132 -8.10 12.04 12.78
N ARG A 133 -7.55 12.23 13.97
CA ARG A 133 -6.14 12.56 14.17
C ARG A 133 -5.40 11.33 14.66
N LEU A 134 -4.41 10.88 13.90
CA LEU A 134 -3.74 9.60 14.05
C LEU A 134 -2.24 9.83 14.36
N PRO A 135 -1.87 9.89 15.65
CA PRO A 135 -0.48 10.10 16.04
C PRO A 135 0.34 8.81 15.94
N LEU A 136 1.38 8.81 15.11
CA LEU A 136 2.34 7.72 15.00
C LEU A 136 3.51 7.93 15.96
N ARG A 137 3.83 6.91 16.76
CA ARG A 137 4.93 6.96 17.73
C ARG A 137 6.19 6.32 17.16
N ARG A 138 7.23 7.14 16.94
CA ARG A 138 8.58 6.67 16.60
C ARG A 138 9.16 5.92 17.80
N TRP A 139 9.79 4.77 17.56
CA TRP A 139 10.43 3.96 18.61
C TRP A 139 11.95 3.95 18.54
N ILE A 140 12.50 4.29 17.38
CA ILE A 140 13.92 4.52 17.17
C ILE A 140 14.10 5.56 16.07
N ASP A 141 15.19 6.30 16.13
CA ASP A 141 15.67 7.14 15.04
C ASP A 141 17.05 6.60 14.65
N MET A 142 17.10 5.86 13.54
CA MET A 142 18.37 5.27 13.06
C MET A 142 19.24 6.30 12.37
N ALA A 143 18.64 7.27 11.68
CA ALA A 143 19.36 8.34 11.00
C ALA A 143 20.14 9.22 12.00
N ALA A 144 19.54 9.54 13.15
CA ALA A 144 20.23 10.22 14.26
C ALA A 144 21.39 9.39 14.85
N ARG A 145 21.44 8.09 14.55
CA ARG A 145 22.53 7.17 14.94
C ARG A 145 23.51 6.90 13.79
N GLY A 146 23.39 7.59 12.66
CA GLY A 146 24.24 7.43 11.49
C GLY A 146 23.90 6.23 10.61
N TRP A 147 22.71 5.63 10.76
CA TRP A 147 22.22 4.54 9.94
C TRP A 147 21.05 5.00 9.09
N TYR A 148 21.13 4.77 7.77
CA TYR A 148 20.12 5.22 6.81
C TYR A 148 19.41 4.02 6.20
N SER A 149 18.08 4.09 6.14
CA SER A 149 17.26 3.06 5.50
C SER A 149 17.45 3.09 3.99
N GLY A 150 17.52 1.90 3.38
CA GLY A 150 17.79 1.74 1.95
C GLY A 150 16.94 0.65 1.34
N GLU A 151 16.45 0.87 0.13
CA GLU A 151 15.75 -0.13 -0.66
C GLU A 151 16.31 -0.23 -2.08
N THR A 152 16.54 -1.46 -2.54
CA THR A 152 17.22 -1.80 -3.79
C THR A 152 16.38 -2.57 -4.79
N HIS A 153 15.17 -3.00 -4.41
CA HIS A 153 14.26 -3.77 -5.25
C HIS A 153 12.87 -3.14 -5.27
N LEU A 154 12.73 -2.08 -6.07
CA LEU A 154 11.46 -1.35 -6.24
C LEU A 154 10.98 -1.35 -7.69
N HIS A 155 9.76 -1.83 -7.88
CA HIS A 155 9.03 -1.85 -9.16
C HIS A 155 7.84 -0.88 -9.11
N ARG A 156 8.14 0.43 -9.15
CA ARG A 156 7.19 1.54 -9.09
C ARG A 156 7.62 2.62 -10.07
N THR A 157 6.66 3.38 -10.62
CA THR A 157 7.00 4.57 -11.41
C THR A 157 7.64 5.63 -10.51
N LEU A 158 8.46 6.52 -11.07
CA LEU A 158 9.07 7.60 -10.28
C LEU A 158 8.04 8.56 -9.68
N ASP A 159 6.90 8.75 -10.36
CA ASP A 159 5.80 9.59 -9.87
C ASP A 159 5.19 9.03 -8.58
N GLU A 160 4.89 7.73 -8.56
CA GLU A 160 4.40 7.06 -7.35
C GLU A 160 5.47 7.02 -6.24
N LEU A 161 6.72 6.80 -6.65
CA LEU A 161 7.80 6.46 -5.73
C LEU A 161 8.15 7.59 -4.76
N ARG A 162 8.01 8.86 -5.17
CA ARG A 162 8.25 10.00 -4.27
C ARG A 162 7.40 9.92 -3.00
N THR A 163 6.13 9.60 -3.15
CA THR A 163 5.20 9.45 -2.01
C THR A 163 5.45 8.17 -1.24
N VAL A 164 5.77 7.06 -1.93
CA VAL A 164 6.08 5.77 -1.29
C VAL A 164 7.34 5.85 -0.43
N VAL A 165 8.43 6.40 -0.95
CA VAL A 165 9.70 6.55 -0.23
C VAL A 165 9.53 7.43 1.01
N ALA A 166 8.81 8.54 0.88
CA ALA A 166 8.49 9.40 2.02
C ALA A 166 7.62 8.68 3.07
N ALA A 167 6.64 7.88 2.65
CA ALA A 167 5.74 7.17 3.57
C ALA A 167 6.37 5.95 4.25
N GLU A 168 7.32 5.29 3.59
CA GLU A 168 8.08 4.17 4.14
C GLU A 168 9.32 4.64 4.93
N ASP A 169 9.55 5.96 5.05
CA ASP A 169 10.73 6.57 5.72
C ASP A 169 12.04 5.98 5.17
N LEU A 170 12.13 5.80 3.85
CA LEU A 170 13.28 5.21 3.15
C LEU A 170 14.29 6.29 2.73
N ASN A 171 15.40 6.44 3.45
CA ASN A 171 16.35 7.52 3.19
C ASN A 171 16.93 7.48 1.76
N VAL A 172 17.19 6.27 1.24
CA VAL A 172 17.74 6.08 -0.11
C VAL A 172 16.99 4.97 -0.84
N ALA A 173 16.53 5.26 -2.06
CA ALA A 173 15.84 4.27 -2.90
C ALA A 173 16.46 4.13 -4.29
N PHE A 174 16.54 2.87 -4.75
CA PHE A 174 17.05 2.48 -6.06
C PHE A 174 15.97 1.71 -6.85
N PRO A 175 15.01 2.39 -7.49
CA PRO A 175 14.04 1.74 -8.35
C PRO A 175 14.70 1.05 -9.54
N LEU A 176 14.24 -0.16 -9.85
CA LEU A 176 14.70 -0.97 -10.97
C LEU A 176 14.01 -0.49 -12.25
N SER A 177 14.33 0.75 -12.63
CA SER A 177 13.66 1.47 -13.72
C SER A 177 13.84 0.81 -15.08
N TYR A 178 14.99 0.13 -15.26
CA TYR A 178 15.26 -0.73 -16.41
C TYR A 178 15.11 -2.19 -15.99
N TRP A 179 14.19 -2.91 -16.60
CA TRP A 179 13.91 -4.30 -16.24
C TRP A 179 13.69 -5.12 -17.51
N VAL A 180 14.50 -6.17 -17.64
CA VAL A 180 14.46 -7.07 -18.78
C VAL A 180 14.35 -8.53 -18.32
N THR A 181 13.46 -9.28 -18.97
CA THR A 181 13.20 -10.69 -18.63
C THR A 181 13.58 -11.69 -19.72
N ARG A 182 14.09 -11.18 -20.84
CA ARG A 182 14.50 -11.96 -22.02
C ARG A 182 16.01 -11.87 -22.21
N ALA A 183 16.61 -13.02 -22.49
CA ALA A 183 18.03 -13.08 -22.82
C ALA A 183 18.34 -12.21 -24.05
N TYR A 184 19.55 -11.66 -24.08
CA TYR A 184 20.13 -10.84 -25.16
C TYR A 184 19.44 -9.49 -25.41
N GLN A 185 18.28 -9.23 -24.80
CA GLN A 185 17.63 -7.93 -24.85
C GLN A 185 18.34 -6.93 -23.94
N ALA A 186 18.59 -5.74 -24.46
CA ALA A 186 19.19 -4.64 -23.70
C ALA A 186 18.18 -4.03 -22.72
N PRO A 187 18.57 -3.72 -21.47
CA PRO A 187 17.70 -3.06 -20.49
C PRO A 187 17.14 -1.71 -20.95
N ALA A 188 17.89 -0.94 -21.73
CA ALA A 188 17.40 0.30 -22.34
C ALA A 188 16.12 0.09 -23.19
N ALA A 189 15.91 -1.12 -23.70
CA ALA A 189 14.71 -1.54 -24.42
C ALA A 189 13.97 -2.68 -23.67
N GLY A 190 14.11 -2.77 -22.35
CA GLY A 190 13.56 -3.83 -21.52
C GLY A 190 12.04 -3.97 -21.61
N ASP A 191 11.56 -5.20 -21.59
CA ASP A 191 10.13 -5.53 -21.76
C ASP A 191 9.28 -5.23 -20.52
N LYS A 192 9.91 -4.83 -19.41
CA LYS A 192 9.26 -4.55 -18.12
C LYS A 192 9.64 -3.21 -17.50
N ASN A 193 10.28 -2.31 -18.25
CA ASN A 193 10.65 -0.98 -17.76
C ASN A 193 9.43 -0.26 -17.15
N ILE A 194 9.66 0.46 -16.05
CA ILE A 194 8.60 1.12 -15.26
C ILE A 194 7.86 2.26 -16.01
N GLY A 195 8.38 2.66 -17.18
CA GLY A 195 7.85 3.74 -18.01
C GLY A 195 8.15 5.15 -17.46
N GLY A 196 7.90 6.17 -18.27
CA GLY A 196 8.20 7.56 -17.94
C GLY A 196 9.65 7.97 -18.21
N GLU A 197 9.95 9.25 -17.98
CA GLU A 197 11.30 9.79 -18.10
C GLU A 197 12.12 9.41 -16.86
N ILE A 198 13.32 8.87 -17.07
CA ILE A 198 14.25 8.49 -16.01
C ILE A 198 15.40 9.51 -15.97
N PRO A 199 15.42 10.42 -14.99
CA PRO A 199 16.42 11.47 -14.92
C PRO A 199 17.84 10.90 -14.72
N GLY A 200 18.84 11.66 -15.15
CA GLY A 200 20.27 11.33 -15.00
C GLY A 200 20.90 11.89 -13.74
N GLU A 201 20.08 12.26 -12.76
CA GLU A 201 20.46 13.02 -11.59
C GLU A 201 19.76 12.49 -10.34
N LEU A 202 20.27 12.89 -9.18
CA LEU A 202 19.67 12.57 -7.90
C LEU A 202 18.30 13.24 -7.80
N VAL A 203 17.30 12.45 -7.43
CA VAL A 203 15.96 12.96 -7.17
C VAL A 203 15.80 13.18 -5.68
N GLU A 204 15.82 14.44 -5.26
CA GLU A 204 15.52 14.83 -3.88
C GLU A 204 14.00 14.84 -3.66
N ILE A 205 13.56 14.23 -2.56
CA ILE A 205 12.15 14.28 -2.11
C ILE A 205 12.03 15.32 -0.99
N ASP A 206 12.93 15.23 -0.01
CA ASP A 206 13.08 16.19 1.08
C ASP A 206 14.52 16.14 1.61
N LYS A 207 14.78 16.78 2.75
CA LYS A 207 16.12 16.88 3.37
C LYS A 207 16.76 15.54 3.75
N THR A 208 15.99 14.47 3.81
CA THR A 208 16.38 13.16 4.36
C THR A 208 16.08 11.98 3.45
N HIS A 209 15.41 12.20 2.31
CA HIS A 209 14.96 11.16 1.39
C HIS A 209 15.39 11.49 -0.05
N VAL A 210 16.09 10.55 -0.68
CA VAL A 210 16.55 10.66 -2.07
C VAL A 210 16.30 9.38 -2.86
N ILE A 211 16.14 9.53 -4.17
CA ILE A 211 16.06 8.44 -5.12
C ILE A 211 17.21 8.59 -6.11
N TRP A 212 17.98 7.51 -6.32
CA TRP A 212 18.79 7.39 -7.53
C TRP A 212 18.00 6.59 -8.56
N PRO A 213 17.52 7.21 -9.65
CA PRO A 213 16.48 6.61 -10.49
C PRO A 213 17.00 5.60 -11.52
N ARG A 214 18.32 5.56 -11.79
CA ARG A 214 18.90 4.70 -12.84
C ARG A 214 19.49 3.43 -12.25
N ASN A 215 18.66 2.39 -12.24
CA ASN A 215 19.05 1.04 -11.84
C ASN A 215 18.42 0.02 -12.76
N THR A 216 19.11 -1.12 -12.90
CA THR A 216 18.75 -2.18 -13.83
C THR A 216 18.55 -3.50 -13.11
N GLU A 217 17.50 -4.22 -13.46
CA GLU A 217 17.33 -5.63 -13.19
C GLU A 217 17.37 -6.46 -14.47
N TYR A 218 18.26 -7.43 -14.50
CA TYR A 218 18.17 -8.57 -15.41
C TYR A 218 17.51 -9.72 -14.67
N GLU A 219 16.24 -10.01 -14.95
CA GLU A 219 15.51 -11.13 -14.34
C GLU A 219 15.11 -12.14 -15.41
N ILE A 220 16.08 -12.94 -15.86
CA ILE A 220 15.94 -13.69 -17.10
C ILE A 220 15.10 -14.94 -16.89
N PHE A 221 13.95 -14.97 -17.57
CA PHE A 221 13.00 -16.10 -17.57
C PHE A 221 12.83 -16.74 -18.95
N THR A 222 13.37 -16.11 -20.00
CA THR A 222 13.28 -16.59 -21.39
C THR A 222 14.64 -16.55 -22.08
N VAL A 223 15.07 -17.68 -22.64
CA VAL A 223 16.30 -17.82 -23.43
C VAL A 223 15.96 -18.51 -24.75
N ASP A 224 16.36 -17.93 -25.88
CA ASP A 224 16.04 -18.46 -27.23
C ASP A 224 14.54 -18.80 -27.40
N GLU A 225 13.68 -17.84 -27.00
CA GLU A 225 12.21 -17.94 -27.02
C GLU A 225 11.60 -19.05 -26.15
N ARG A 226 12.42 -19.75 -25.36
CA ARG A 226 11.99 -20.81 -24.46
C ARG A 226 12.05 -20.36 -23.02
N ARG A 227 11.10 -20.83 -22.22
CA ARG A 227 11.12 -20.59 -20.77
C ARG A 227 12.35 -21.25 -20.16
N HIS A 228 13.25 -20.43 -19.61
CA HIS A 228 14.45 -20.87 -18.92
C HIS A 228 14.90 -19.78 -17.96
N THR A 229 14.99 -20.11 -16.68
CA THR A 229 15.31 -19.14 -15.62
C THR A 229 16.82 -19.12 -15.37
N LEU A 230 17.46 -17.96 -15.58
CA LEU A 230 18.86 -17.75 -15.20
C LEU A 230 19.02 -16.98 -13.87
N GLY A 231 17.91 -16.54 -13.28
CA GLY A 231 17.89 -15.78 -12.03
C GLY A 231 17.87 -14.26 -12.26
N ALA A 232 18.14 -13.52 -11.18
CA ALA A 232 18.11 -12.07 -11.15
C ALA A 232 19.50 -11.48 -10.85
N MET A 233 19.88 -10.40 -11.54
CA MET A 233 21.07 -9.61 -11.24
C MET A 233 20.74 -8.12 -11.30
N PHE A 234 21.11 -7.38 -10.25
CA PHE A 234 20.88 -5.94 -10.16
C PHE A 234 22.17 -5.17 -10.43
N LEU A 235 22.05 -4.15 -11.27
CA LEU A 235 23.07 -3.11 -11.41
C LEU A 235 22.48 -1.82 -10.89
N LEU A 236 23.05 -1.35 -9.78
CA LEU A 236 22.58 -0.16 -9.09
C LEU A 236 23.52 1.01 -9.39
N ASN A 237 22.97 2.22 -9.34
CA ASN A 237 23.73 3.46 -9.39
C ASN A 237 24.53 3.71 -10.67
N HIS A 238 24.00 3.28 -11.82
CA HIS A 238 24.65 3.54 -13.12
C HIS A 238 24.19 4.89 -13.69
N ARG A 239 25.09 5.60 -14.39
CA ARG A 239 24.86 6.93 -14.96
C ARG A 239 24.11 6.87 -16.29
N GLU A 240 24.38 5.84 -17.08
CA GLU A 240 23.80 5.65 -18.41
C GLU A 240 22.98 4.38 -18.49
N ALA A 241 21.94 4.37 -19.34
CA ALA A 241 21.15 3.17 -19.57
C ALA A 241 22.00 2.08 -20.24
N ILE A 242 21.87 0.85 -19.76
CA ILE A 242 22.66 -0.26 -20.30
C ILE A 242 22.09 -0.71 -21.65
N SER A 243 22.95 -0.71 -22.66
CA SER A 243 22.62 -1.02 -24.05
C SER A 243 22.91 -2.47 -24.47
N HIS A 244 23.33 -3.33 -23.53
CA HIS A 244 23.74 -4.71 -23.81
C HIS A 244 22.86 -5.71 -23.05
N GLY A 245 22.44 -6.76 -23.74
CA GLY A 245 21.74 -7.89 -23.11
C GLY A 245 22.68 -8.95 -22.55
N VAL A 246 22.10 -9.93 -21.87
CA VAL A 246 22.81 -11.05 -21.23
C VAL A 246 22.12 -12.37 -21.49
N PRO A 247 22.84 -13.51 -21.47
CA PRO A 247 24.30 -13.67 -21.41
C PRO A 247 25.03 -13.16 -22.69
N PRO A 248 26.36 -12.98 -22.68
CA PRO A 248 27.30 -13.22 -21.58
C PRO A 248 27.34 -12.10 -20.53
N TRP A 249 27.61 -12.46 -19.28
CA TRP A 249 27.62 -11.53 -18.13
C TRP A 249 28.94 -10.75 -17.97
N ARG A 250 30.07 -11.32 -18.41
CA ARG A 250 31.41 -10.77 -18.18
C ARG A 250 31.57 -9.32 -18.69
N PRO A 251 31.09 -8.94 -19.90
CA PRO A 251 31.17 -7.56 -20.36
C PRO A 251 30.41 -6.58 -19.46
N ILE A 252 29.26 -6.98 -18.94
CA ILE A 252 28.43 -6.15 -18.05
C ILE A 252 29.16 -5.88 -16.72
N ALA A 253 29.72 -6.93 -16.11
CA ALA A 253 30.49 -6.79 -14.87
C ALA A 253 31.74 -5.90 -15.06
N ALA A 254 32.42 -6.03 -16.20
CA ALA A 254 33.59 -5.20 -16.52
C ALA A 254 33.22 -3.72 -16.73
N ALA A 255 32.11 -3.44 -17.43
CA ALA A 255 31.62 -2.08 -17.62
C ALA A 255 31.25 -1.40 -16.29
N ALA A 256 30.51 -2.10 -15.42
CA ALA A 256 30.15 -1.58 -14.11
C ALA A 256 31.39 -1.27 -13.23
N ALA A 257 32.42 -2.11 -13.31
CA ALA A 257 33.68 -1.89 -12.59
C ALA A 257 34.44 -0.65 -13.09
N ALA A 258 34.47 -0.43 -14.41
CA ALA A 258 35.12 0.74 -15.00
C ALA A 258 34.41 2.05 -14.61
N GLU A 259 33.08 2.05 -14.58
CA GLU A 259 32.29 3.21 -14.16
C GLU A 259 32.60 3.62 -12.71
N ARG A 260 32.73 2.63 -11.80
CA ARG A 260 33.09 2.86 -10.39
C ARG A 260 34.45 3.55 -10.23
N SER A 261 35.40 3.31 -11.13
CA SER A 261 36.74 3.91 -11.07
C SER A 261 36.79 5.35 -11.59
N SER A 262 35.71 5.85 -12.19
CA SER A 262 35.63 7.23 -12.65
C SER A 262 35.29 8.17 -11.48
N PRO A 263 35.92 9.36 -11.37
CA PRO A 263 35.59 10.31 -10.32
C PRO A 263 34.09 10.65 -10.34
N SER A 264 33.49 10.77 -9.15
CA SER A 264 32.16 11.35 -9.00
C SER A 264 32.18 12.79 -9.50
N PRO A 265 31.17 13.25 -10.26
CA PRO A 265 31.02 14.67 -10.56
C PRO A 265 30.85 15.48 -9.26
#